data_AF-A0A179BZG8-F1
#
_entry.id   AF-A0A179BZG8-F1
#
_cell.length_a   1.000
_cell.length_b   1.000
_cell.length_c   1.000
_cell.angle_alpha   90.00
_cell.angle_beta   90.00
_cell.angle_gamma   90.00
#
_symmetry.space_group_name_H-M   'P 1'
#
loop_
_entity.id
_entity.type
_entity.pdbx_description
1 polymer ?
#
loop_
_entity_poly.entity_id
_entity_poly.type
_entity_poly.pdbx_seq_one_letter_code
_entity_poly.pdbx_strand_id
1 'polypeptide(L)' 'MSLCAVEERFPVAGAFTISRGSRTEIRVVTLALRGGDVAGRGECVPYARYGETAEGVIETVLSR' A
#
# COMPACT_ATOMS: atom_id res chain seq x y z
N MET A 1 -9.94 10.03 17.04
CA MET A 1 -9.11 9.89 15.81
C MET A 1 -9.09 8.42 15.42
N SER A 2 -9.39 8.10 14.17
CA SER A 2 -9.37 6.72 13.65
C SER A 2 -8.47 6.63 12.43
N LEU A 3 -7.74 5.52 12.33
CA LEU A 3 -6.85 5.19 11.22
C LEU A 3 -7.24 3.81 10.69
N CYS A 4 -7.33 3.67 9.38
CA CYS A 4 -7.57 2.42 8.68
C CYS A 4 -6.52 2.26 7.59
N ALA A 5 -6.01 1.03 7.42
CA ALA A 5 -5.05 0.65 6.39
C ALA A 5 -5.54 -0.62 5.71
N VAL A 6 -5.56 -0.64 4.37
CA VAL A 6 -6.03 -1.78 3.57
C VAL A 6 -5.12 -2.02 2.37
N GLU A 7 -4.93 -3.29 1.98
CA GLU A 7 -4.29 -3.65 0.71
C GLU A 7 -5.33 -3.56 -0.41
N GLU A 8 -4.99 -2.86 -1.50
CA GLU A 8 -5.74 -2.88 -2.75
C GLU A 8 -4.84 -3.39 -3.89
N ARG A 9 -5.44 -4.06 -4.87
CA ARG A 9 -4.73 -4.65 -6.01
C ARG A 9 -5.30 -4.14 -7.31
N PHE A 10 -4.43 -3.60 -8.16
CA PHE A 10 -4.79 -3.03 -9.44
C PHE A 10 -4.10 -3.82 -10.57
N PRO A 11 -4.85 -4.29 -11.58
CA PRO A 11 -4.25 -4.94 -12.73
C PRO A 11 -3.43 -3.94 -13.55
N VAL A 12 -2.28 -4.37 -14.04
CA VAL A 12 -1.48 -3.64 -15.01
C VAL A 12 -2.02 -3.95 -16.41
N ALA A 13 -2.03 -2.96 -17.30
CA ALA A 13 -2.32 -3.18 -18.72
C ALA A 13 -1.18 -4.00 -19.35
N GLY A 14 -1.31 -5.32 -19.36
CA GLY A 14 -0.27 -6.25 -19.77
C GLY A 14 0.70 -6.58 -18.64
N ALA A 15 1.99 -6.30 -18.83
CA ALA A 15 3.02 -6.54 -17.83
C ALA A 15 4.00 -5.36 -17.73
N PHE A 16 4.25 -4.91 -16.50
CA PHE A 16 5.29 -3.92 -16.21
C PHE A 16 6.60 -4.64 -15.89
N THR A 17 7.63 -4.42 -16.72
CA THR A 17 8.91 -5.16 -16.63
C THR A 17 10.08 -4.23 -16.40
N ILE A 18 10.91 -4.61 -15.44
CA ILE A 18 12.24 -4.03 -15.22
C ILE A 18 13.28 -5.16 -15.19
N SER A 19 14.57 -4.84 -15.13
CA SER A 19 15.64 -5.86 -15.11
C SER A 19 15.54 -6.91 -13.99
N ARG A 20 14.76 -6.63 -12.94
CA ARG A 20 14.53 -7.50 -11.78
C ARG A 20 13.27 -8.37 -11.90
N GLY A 21 12.52 -8.29 -13.01
CA GLY A 21 11.34 -9.09 -13.26
C GLY A 21 10.14 -8.28 -13.77
N SER A 22 9.03 -8.99 -13.96
CA SER A 22 7.78 -8.46 -14.48
C SER A 22 6.66 -8.59 -13.45
N ARG A 23 5.70 -7.66 -13.46
CA ARG A 23 4.48 -7.72 -12.65
C ARG A 23 3.26 -7.38 -13.49
N THR A 24 2.18 -8.09 -13.25
CA THR A 24 0.87 -7.89 -13.89
C THR A 24 -0.14 -7.24 -12.95
N GLU A 25 0.23 -7.03 -11.68
CA GLU A 25 -0.57 -6.32 -10.68
C GLU A 25 0.32 -5.40 -9.85
N ILE A 26 -0.28 -4.28 -9.41
CA ILE A 26 0.29 -3.37 -8.42
C ILE A 26 -0.52 -3.52 -7.14
N ARG A 27 0.19 -3.79 -6.05
CA ARG A 27 -0.36 -3.86 -4.70
C ARG A 27 -0.03 -2.55 -3.99
N VAL A 28 -1.05 -1.85 -3.53
CA VAL A 28 -0.91 -0.62 -2.74
C VAL A 28 -1.48 -0.86 -1.36
N VAL A 29 -0.98 -0.11 -0.39
CA VAL A 29 -1.63 0.05 0.91
C VAL A 29 -2.22 1.45 0.94
N THR A 30 -3.55 1.54 1.06
CA THR A 30 -4.25 2.82 1.20
C THR A 30 -4.60 3.08 2.66
N LEU A 31 -4.50 4.34 3.05
CA LEU A 31 -4.71 4.82 4.40
C LEU A 31 -5.87 5.81 4.42
N ALA A 32 -6.73 5.67 5.42
CA ALA A 32 -7.77 6.64 5.73
C ALA A 32 -7.64 7.08 7.19
N LEU A 33 -7.44 8.38 7.41
CA LEU A 33 -7.34 9.00 8.73
C LEU A 33 -8.53 9.94 8.95
N ARG A 34 -9.18 9.86 10.11
CA ARG A 34 -10.22 10.79 10.54
C ARG A 34 -9.92 11.37 11.92
N GLY A 35 -10.01 12.68 12.05
CA GLY A 35 -9.87 13.38 13.33
C GLY A 35 -10.88 14.52 13.42
N GLY A 36 -11.90 14.39 14.27
CA GLY A 36 -13.02 15.34 14.27
C GLY A 36 -13.69 15.41 12.90
N ASP A 37 -13.86 16.62 12.38
CA ASP A 37 -14.48 16.88 11.08
C ASP A 37 -13.49 16.81 9.89
N VAL A 38 -12.19 16.59 10.14
CA VAL A 38 -11.19 16.48 9.08
C VAL A 38 -10.87 15.02 8.74
N ALA A 39 -10.64 14.78 7.45
CA ALA A 39 -10.25 13.48 6.92
C ALA A 39 -9.08 13.60 5.95
N GLY A 40 -8.16 12.64 6.00
CA GLY A 40 -7.00 12.54 5.12
C GLY A 40 -6.91 11.14 4.50
N ARG A 41 -6.26 11.07 3.34
CA ARG A 41 -5.93 9.81 2.66
C ARG A 41 -4.46 9.78 2.32
N GLY A 42 -3.90 8.57 2.28
CA GLY A 42 -2.53 8.32 1.85
C GLY A 42 -2.43 6.99 1.12
N GLU A 43 -1.37 6.79 0.36
CA GLU A 43 -1.11 5.56 -0.36
C GLU A 43 0.41 5.31 -0.40
N CYS A 44 0.80 4.04 -0.32
CA CYS A 44 2.16 3.61 -0.63
C CYS A 44 2.16 2.27 -1.37
N VAL A 45 3.26 1.98 -2.07
CA VAL A 45 3.50 0.70 -2.75
C VAL A 45 4.57 -0.08 -1.98
N PRO A 46 4.23 -1.16 -1.24
CA PRO A 46 5.22 -2.00 -0.59
C PRO A 46 6.22 -2.58 -1.61
N TYR A 47 7.51 -2.40 -1.35
CA TYR A 47 8.57 -2.75 -2.29
C TYR A 47 9.40 -3.94 -1.81
N ALA A 48 9.11 -5.12 -2.37
CA ALA A 48 9.79 -6.37 -2.04
C ALA A 48 11.33 -6.32 -2.12
N ARG A 49 11.90 -5.43 -2.96
CA ARG A 49 13.36 -5.22 -3.02
C ARG A 49 13.95 -4.70 -1.70
N TYR A 50 13.16 -4.01 -0.89
CA TYR A 50 13.54 -3.52 0.44
C TYR A 50 13.03 -4.43 1.57
N GLY A 51 12.54 -5.63 1.25
CA GLY A 51 12.01 -6.57 2.24
C GLY A 51 10.59 -6.23 2.73
N GLU A 52 9.92 -5.28 2.09
CA GLU A 52 8.56 -4.88 2.47
C GLU A 52 7.50 -5.84 1.92
N THR A 53 6.46 -6.07 2.72
CA THR A 53 5.22 -6.77 2.34
C THR A 53 4.02 -5.87 2.64
N ALA A 54 2.86 -6.13 2.01
CA ALA A 54 1.66 -5.35 2.29
C ALA A 54 1.23 -5.53 3.76
N GLU A 55 1.28 -6.76 4.27
CA GLU A 55 0.97 -7.09 5.66
C GLU A 55 1.92 -6.37 6.63
N GLY A 56 3.23 -6.39 6.37
CA GLY A 56 4.22 -5.74 7.24
C GLY A 56 4.11 -4.22 7.25
N VAL A 57 3.77 -3.62 6.11
CA VAL A 57 3.51 -2.17 6.02
C VAL A 57 2.24 -1.81 6.78
N ILE A 58 1.16 -2.59 6.62
CA ILE A 58 -0.10 -2.39 7.37
C ILE A 58 0.17 -2.50 8.88
N GLU A 59 0.91 -3.52 9.31
CA GLU A 59 1.29 -3.70 10.72
C GLU A 59 2.07 -2.49 11.23
N THR A 60 3.09 -2.04 10.49
CA THR A 60 3.91 -0.88 10.85
C THR A 60 3.06 0.39 11.00
N VAL A 61 2.17 0.65 10.05
CA VAL A 61 1.31 1.85 10.06
C VAL A 61 0.30 1.83 11.20
N LEU A 62 -0.18 0.64 11.59
CA LEU A 62 -1.14 0.47 12.68
C LEU A 62 -0.47 0.27 14.04
N SER A 63 0.83 -0.02 14.09
CA SER A 63 1.60 -0.11 15.33
C SER A 63 1.67 1.25 16.01
N ARG A 64 1.43 1.26 17.33
CA ARG A 64 1.43 2.45 18.18
C ARG A 64 2.68 2.50 19.04
#